data_AF-Q5BFM5-F1
#
_entry.id   AF-Q5BFM5-F1
#
_cell.length_a   1.000
_cell.length_b   1.000
_cell.length_c   1.000
_cell.angle_alpha   90.00
_cell.angle_beta   90.00
_cell.angle_gamma   90.00
#
_symmetry.space_group_name_H-M   'P 1'
#
loop_
_entity.id
_entity.type
_entity.pdbx_description
1 polymer ?
#
loop_
_entity_poly.entity_id
_entity_poly.type
_entity_poly.pdbx_seq_one_letter_code
_entity_poly.pdbx_strand_id
1 'polypeptide(L)'
;MEALLAHSFDYLSSYEPTKVRKGLRQVEGLLAQICLSRAKRPVSDKRGSPLLCGAPQSGCKALSELRDDPAFREFFKLQDGFQWNEHLLGRENSGTNDLLILSTLDLIQGVLLLHPPSRILFAREIYMNLLLDLLDPINCPAIQSATLLTLVTALLDHPANTRTFEELDGLLTVTSLFKQRSTAREVKLKLVEFLYFYLMPETAMVSTSAPNTALQRSPSKLGGGPVSRSVNVSGSHSNGRGSRDTRTTEEKQSLLGRYLHNVEDLVEDLKETAPFGATVY
;
A
#
# COMPACT_ATOMS: atom_id res chain seq x y z
N MET A 1 18.59 -4.14 -12.55
CA MET A 1 17.16 -3.75 -12.62
C MET A 1 17.00 -2.26 -12.97
N GLU A 2 17.85 -1.40 -12.43
CA GLU A 2 17.86 0.07 -12.64
C GLU A 2 17.68 0.53 -14.10
N ALA A 3 18.51 0.05 -15.04
CA ALA A 3 18.43 0.48 -16.44
C ALA A 3 17.08 0.13 -17.10
N LEU A 4 16.45 -0.97 -16.69
CA LEU A 4 15.14 -1.37 -17.22
C LEU A 4 14.04 -0.47 -16.65
N LEU A 5 14.11 -0.12 -15.36
CA LEU A 5 13.19 0.84 -14.75
C LEU A 5 13.34 2.24 -15.35
N ALA A 6 14.57 2.72 -15.57
CA ALA A 6 14.82 4.00 -16.24
C ALA A 6 14.20 4.02 -17.65
N HIS A 7 14.40 2.96 -18.43
CA HIS A 7 13.79 2.86 -19.77
C HIS A 7 12.26 2.74 -19.71
N SER A 8 11.71 2.02 -18.72
CA SER A 8 10.26 1.92 -18.52
C SER A 8 9.67 3.29 -18.20
N PHE A 9 10.39 4.07 -17.40
CA PHE A 9 10.02 5.42 -17.04
C PHE A 9 10.03 6.37 -18.23
N ASP A 10 11.06 6.36 -19.08
CA ASP A 10 11.09 7.17 -20.30
C ASP A 10 9.85 6.95 -21.18
N TYR A 11 9.36 5.71 -21.20
CA TYR A 11 8.11 5.37 -21.88
C TYR A 11 6.85 5.89 -21.17
N LEU A 12 6.80 5.83 -19.83
CA LEU A 12 5.71 6.35 -19.02
C LEU A 12 5.63 7.89 -19.05
N SER A 13 6.77 8.57 -19.17
CA SER A 13 6.88 10.02 -19.33
C SER A 13 6.42 10.54 -20.70
N SER A 14 6.18 9.65 -21.66
CA SER A 14 5.82 10.06 -23.02
C SER A 14 4.33 10.42 -23.16
N TYR A 15 4.00 11.44 -23.98
CA TYR A 15 2.61 11.78 -24.36
C TYR A 15 1.92 10.79 -25.29
N GLU A 16 2.67 9.82 -25.81
CA GLU A 16 2.13 8.77 -26.66
C GLU A 16 1.52 7.64 -25.82
N PRO A 17 0.20 7.35 -25.93
CA PRO A 17 -0.43 6.28 -25.16
C PRO A 17 0.17 4.90 -25.48
N THR A 18 0.71 4.73 -26.68
CA THR A 18 1.41 3.50 -27.09
C THR A 18 2.73 3.31 -26.36
N LYS A 19 3.45 4.38 -26.04
CA LYS A 19 4.68 4.35 -25.23
C LYS A 19 4.33 4.10 -23.76
N VAL A 20 3.34 4.80 -23.22
CA VAL A 20 2.86 4.56 -21.84
C VAL A 20 2.49 3.09 -21.64
N ARG A 21 1.72 2.50 -22.56
CA ARG A 21 1.38 1.07 -22.52
C ARG A 21 2.60 0.15 -22.51
N LYS A 22 3.65 0.47 -23.27
CA LYS A 22 4.90 -0.29 -23.27
C LYS A 22 5.62 -0.18 -21.94
N GLY A 23 5.69 1.02 -21.36
CA GLY A 23 6.26 1.26 -20.04
C GLY A 23 5.52 0.46 -18.96
N LEU A 24 4.19 0.51 -18.93
CA LEU A 24 3.38 -0.26 -17.97
C LEU A 24 3.63 -1.77 -18.10
N ARG A 25 3.66 -2.31 -19.32
CA ARG A 25 3.97 -3.74 -19.55
C ARG A 25 5.38 -4.14 -19.10
N GLN A 26 6.35 -3.24 -19.19
CA GLN A 26 7.70 -3.49 -18.71
C GLN A 26 7.73 -3.56 -17.17
N VAL A 27 7.04 -2.64 -16.50
CA VAL A 27 6.88 -2.66 -15.04
C VAL A 27 6.13 -3.92 -14.60
N GLU A 28 5.02 -4.27 -15.27
CA GLU A 28 4.26 -5.50 -15.03
C GLU A 28 5.16 -6.74 -15.17
N GLY A 29 5.94 -6.83 -16.25
CA GLY A 29 6.87 -7.94 -16.48
C GLY A 29 7.93 -8.06 -15.40
N LEU A 30 8.43 -6.93 -14.87
CA LEU A 30 9.35 -6.94 -13.72
C LEU A 30 8.68 -7.48 -12.45
N LEU A 31 7.47 -7.00 -12.12
CA LEU A 31 6.73 -7.48 -10.96
C LEU A 31 6.41 -8.97 -11.09
N ALA A 32 5.96 -9.41 -12.26
CA ALA A 32 5.70 -10.82 -12.55
C ALA A 32 6.97 -11.66 -12.40
N GLN A 33 8.12 -11.18 -12.89
CA GLN A 33 9.40 -11.86 -12.70
C GLN A 33 9.72 -11.98 -11.20
N ILE A 34 9.57 -10.91 -10.41
CA ILE A 34 9.85 -10.95 -8.96
C ILE A 34 8.97 -12.01 -8.28
N CYS A 35 7.66 -12.00 -8.55
CA CYS A 35 6.69 -12.86 -7.89
C CYS A 35 6.72 -14.33 -8.36
N LEU A 36 7.06 -14.58 -9.63
CA LEU A 36 6.91 -15.91 -10.27
C LEU A 36 8.23 -16.58 -10.65
N SER A 37 9.39 -15.90 -10.60
CA SER A 37 10.67 -16.48 -11.05
C SER A 37 11.22 -17.53 -10.08
N ARG A 38 10.94 -18.82 -10.30
CA ARG A 38 11.49 -19.88 -9.46
C ARG A 38 13.02 -19.78 -9.32
N ALA A 39 13.54 -19.75 -8.10
CA ALA A 39 14.97 -19.94 -7.86
C ALA A 39 15.38 -21.28 -8.48
N LYS A 40 16.36 -21.27 -9.40
CA LYS A 40 16.93 -22.50 -9.96
C LYS A 40 17.45 -23.36 -8.79
N ARG A 41 16.68 -24.36 -8.38
CA ARG A 41 17.22 -25.43 -7.53
C ARG A 41 18.30 -26.13 -8.35
N PRO A 42 19.52 -26.34 -7.82
CA PRO A 42 20.53 -27.10 -8.53
C PRO A 42 20.01 -28.52 -8.77
N VAL A 43 20.27 -29.03 -9.98
CA VAL A 43 19.85 -30.35 -10.44
C VAL A 43 20.64 -31.41 -9.66
N SER A 44 20.13 -31.82 -8.50
CA SER A 44 20.46 -33.09 -7.88
C SER A 44 19.23 -33.61 -7.14
N ASP A 45 18.36 -34.27 -7.86
CA ASP A 45 17.84 -35.59 -7.50
C ASP A 45 16.80 -36.04 -8.52
N LYS A 46 17.29 -36.68 -9.58
CA LYS A 46 16.46 -37.56 -10.41
C LYS A 46 16.35 -38.89 -9.66
N ARG A 47 15.22 -39.14 -8.99
CA ARG A 47 14.56 -40.47 -8.85
C ARG A 47 13.28 -40.35 -8.02
N GLY A 48 12.12 -40.54 -8.66
CA GLY A 48 10.83 -40.70 -7.98
C GLY A 48 9.65 -40.52 -8.94
N SER A 49 8.97 -41.64 -9.25
CA SER A 49 7.90 -41.92 -10.22
C SER A 49 6.90 -40.82 -10.66
N PRO A 50 6.34 -40.96 -11.88
CA PRO A 50 5.12 -40.28 -12.28
C PRO A 50 3.90 -41.05 -11.77
N LEU A 51 2.90 -40.37 -11.21
CA LEU A 51 1.45 -40.58 -11.43
C LEU A 51 0.59 -39.79 -10.42
N LEU A 52 -0.50 -39.22 -10.96
CA LEU A 52 -1.76 -38.73 -10.36
C LEU A 52 -1.93 -37.21 -10.04
N CYS A 53 -2.91 -36.68 -10.78
CA CYS A 53 -3.95 -35.71 -10.39
C CYS A 53 -3.60 -34.25 -10.05
N GLY A 54 -3.79 -33.38 -11.04
CA GLY A 54 -4.84 -32.34 -10.96
C GLY A 54 -4.74 -31.24 -9.90
N ALA A 55 -3.55 -30.81 -9.48
CA ALA A 55 -3.40 -29.58 -8.71
C ALA A 55 -3.29 -28.36 -9.64
N PRO A 56 -3.90 -27.20 -9.33
CA PRO A 56 -3.62 -25.97 -10.05
C PRO A 56 -2.12 -25.69 -9.89
N GLN A 57 -1.44 -25.36 -10.98
CA GLN A 57 -0.02 -25.06 -10.96
C GLN A 57 0.24 -23.80 -10.12
N SER A 58 0.50 -23.98 -8.84
CA SER A 58 0.92 -22.93 -7.91
C SER A 58 2.37 -22.55 -8.22
N GLY A 59 2.56 -21.74 -9.26
CA GLY A 59 3.84 -21.17 -9.67
C GLY A 59 4.24 -19.89 -8.92
N CYS A 60 3.51 -19.53 -7.86
CA CYS A 60 3.76 -18.32 -7.08
C CYS A 60 4.72 -18.63 -5.91
N LYS A 61 5.75 -17.79 -5.72
CA LYS A 61 6.59 -17.83 -4.52
C LYS A 61 5.76 -17.46 -3.30
N ALA A 62 6.06 -18.08 -2.16
CA ALA A 62 5.50 -17.57 -0.90
C ALA A 62 6.09 -16.18 -0.60
N LEU A 63 5.33 -15.28 0.05
CA LEU A 63 5.79 -13.93 0.37
C LEU A 63 7.07 -13.94 1.24
N SER A 64 7.22 -14.96 2.09
CA SER A 64 8.44 -15.19 2.88
C SER A 64 9.68 -15.47 2.02
N GLU A 65 9.52 -16.13 0.87
CA GLU A 65 10.61 -16.45 -0.06
C GLU A 65 11.05 -15.24 -0.89
N LEU A 66 10.18 -14.24 -1.09
CA LEU A 66 10.53 -13.00 -1.79
C LEU A 66 11.61 -12.22 -1.05
N ARG A 67 11.62 -12.24 0.28
CA ARG A 67 12.57 -11.46 1.10
C ARG A 67 14.04 -11.80 0.78
N ASP A 68 14.31 -13.02 0.36
CA ASP A 68 15.66 -13.50 0.05
C ASP A 68 15.99 -13.43 -1.44
N ASP A 69 15.04 -13.04 -2.28
CA ASP A 69 15.25 -12.87 -3.71
C ASP A 69 16.08 -11.61 -4.02
N PRO A 70 17.23 -11.73 -4.72
CA PRO A 70 18.06 -10.59 -5.07
C PRO A 70 17.35 -9.53 -5.92
N ALA A 71 16.48 -9.95 -6.84
CA ALA A 71 15.68 -9.05 -7.67
C ALA A 71 14.63 -8.31 -6.84
N PHE A 72 14.00 -8.99 -5.87
CA PHE A 72 13.08 -8.32 -4.93
C PHE A 72 13.81 -7.27 -4.08
N ARG A 73 15.02 -7.60 -3.57
CA ARG A 73 15.81 -6.64 -2.77
C ARG A 73 16.28 -5.43 -3.58
N GLU A 74 16.65 -5.63 -4.84
CA GLU A 74 17.00 -4.53 -5.75
C GLU A 74 15.77 -3.67 -6.04
N PHE A 75 14.62 -4.29 -6.35
CA PHE A 75 13.35 -3.58 -6.52
C PHE A 75 12.99 -2.77 -5.28
N PHE A 76 13.03 -3.38 -4.10
CA PHE A 76 12.71 -2.74 -2.82
C PHE A 76 13.59 -1.49 -2.61
N LYS A 77 14.91 -1.61 -2.79
CA LYS A 77 15.84 -0.47 -2.69
C LYS A 77 15.56 0.63 -3.72
N LEU A 78 15.11 0.27 -4.91
CA LEU A 78 14.78 1.25 -5.95
C LEU A 78 13.49 1.99 -5.65
N GLN A 79 12.55 1.32 -5.01
CA GLN A 79 11.32 1.94 -4.51
C GLN A 79 11.61 2.92 -3.36
N ASP A 80 12.61 2.65 -2.51
CA ASP A 80 13.10 3.62 -1.50
C ASP A 80 13.67 4.91 -2.11
N GLY A 81 14.04 4.93 -3.40
CA GLY A 81 14.49 6.12 -4.12
C GLY A 81 13.39 7.12 -4.46
N PHE A 82 12.12 6.75 -4.24
CA PHE A 82 10.87 7.54 -4.30
C PHE A 82 10.51 8.29 -5.60
N GLN A 83 11.46 8.66 -6.47
CA GLN A 83 11.19 9.48 -7.67
C GLN A 83 10.32 8.78 -8.72
N TRP A 84 10.33 7.45 -8.75
CA TRP A 84 9.73 6.67 -9.83
C TRP A 84 8.20 6.54 -9.72
N ASN A 85 7.66 6.54 -8.49
CA ASN A 85 6.23 6.40 -8.24
C ASN A 85 5.46 7.73 -8.42
N GLU A 86 6.10 8.85 -8.15
CA GLU A 86 5.52 10.19 -8.31
C GLU A 86 5.08 10.46 -9.74
N HIS A 87 5.85 9.99 -10.71
CA HIS A 87 5.57 10.23 -12.12
C HIS A 87 4.46 9.33 -12.69
N LEU A 88 4.26 8.15 -12.12
CA LEU A 88 3.14 7.28 -12.45
C LEU A 88 1.80 7.88 -12.00
N LEU A 89 1.81 8.59 -10.87
CA LEU A 89 0.63 9.18 -10.26
C LEU A 89 0.35 10.60 -10.79
N GLY A 90 1.38 11.44 -10.98
CA GLY A 90 1.25 12.88 -11.22
C GLY A 90 0.78 13.32 -12.61
N ARG A 91 0.03 12.51 -13.36
CA ARG A 91 -0.35 12.84 -14.75
C ARG A 91 -1.85 12.88 -14.98
N GLU A 92 -2.36 14.09 -15.26
CA GLU A 92 -3.73 14.31 -15.72
C GLU A 92 -3.95 13.67 -17.10
N ASN A 93 -5.03 12.91 -17.26
CA ASN A 93 -5.29 12.14 -18.46
C ASN A 93 -6.57 12.61 -19.18
N SER A 94 -6.41 12.98 -20.45
CA SER A 94 -7.48 13.32 -21.39
C SER A 94 -8.14 12.04 -21.93
N GLY A 95 -9.35 11.73 -21.44
CA GLY A 95 -10.49 11.07 -22.10
C GLY A 95 -10.34 9.78 -22.93
N THR A 96 -9.16 9.16 -23.08
CA THR A 96 -8.95 8.09 -24.09
C THR A 96 -8.26 6.83 -23.53
N ASN A 97 -8.23 6.60 -22.21
CA ASN A 97 -7.29 5.63 -21.64
C ASN A 97 -7.80 4.84 -20.43
N ASP A 98 -9.07 4.46 -20.37
CA ASP A 98 -9.63 3.62 -19.30
C ASP A 98 -8.79 2.35 -19.04
N LEU A 99 -8.35 1.68 -20.10
CA LEU A 99 -7.48 0.51 -19.99
C LEU A 99 -6.11 0.85 -19.39
N LEU A 100 -5.53 2.02 -19.70
CA LEU A 100 -4.26 2.42 -19.08
C LEU A 100 -4.47 2.80 -17.62
N ILE A 101 -5.57 3.48 -17.28
CA ILE A 101 -5.92 3.81 -15.89
C ILE A 101 -6.05 2.53 -15.08
N LEU A 102 -6.80 1.54 -15.58
CA LEU A 102 -6.95 0.23 -14.95
C LEU A 102 -5.61 -0.48 -14.77
N SER A 103 -4.76 -0.53 -15.81
CA SER A 103 -3.42 -1.11 -15.71
C SER A 103 -2.53 -0.36 -14.71
N THR A 104 -2.61 0.97 -14.66
CA THR A 104 -1.85 1.77 -13.69
C THR A 104 -2.31 1.50 -12.26
N LEU A 105 -3.62 1.46 -12.01
CA LEU A 105 -4.19 1.17 -10.69
C LEU A 105 -3.78 -0.23 -10.20
N ASP A 106 -3.82 -1.24 -11.06
CA ASP A 106 -3.39 -2.62 -10.75
C ASP A 106 -1.89 -2.67 -10.40
N LEU A 107 -1.05 -1.97 -11.17
CA LEU A 107 0.38 -1.89 -10.88
C LEU A 107 0.65 -1.14 -9.56
N ILE A 108 -0.06 -0.04 -9.29
CA ILE A 108 0.06 0.67 -8.01
C ILE A 108 -0.27 -0.27 -6.86
N GLN A 109 -1.38 -1.02 -6.93
CA GLN A 109 -1.75 -1.99 -5.91
C GLN A 109 -0.63 -3.02 -5.68
N GLY A 110 -0.11 -3.62 -6.76
CA GLY A 110 0.99 -4.58 -6.67
C GLY A 110 2.25 -3.98 -6.03
N VAL A 111 2.61 -2.75 -6.39
CA VAL A 111 3.76 -2.03 -5.80
C VAL A 111 3.54 -1.76 -4.31
N LEU A 112 2.35 -1.30 -3.90
CA LEU A 112 2.04 -0.99 -2.49
C LEU A 112 1.97 -2.25 -1.61
N LEU A 113 1.65 -3.41 -2.19
CA LEU A 113 1.67 -4.69 -1.48
C LEU A 113 3.10 -5.24 -1.34
N LEU A 114 3.94 -5.08 -2.36
CA LEU A 114 5.33 -5.53 -2.35
C LEU A 114 6.26 -4.59 -1.58
N HIS A 115 5.95 -3.29 -1.58
CA HIS A 115 6.71 -2.24 -0.93
C HIS A 115 5.81 -1.36 -0.03
N PRO A 116 5.44 -1.84 1.17
CA PRO A 116 4.63 -1.08 2.12
C PRO A 116 5.12 0.36 2.39
N PRO A 117 6.43 0.67 2.44
CA PRO A 117 6.89 2.06 2.62
C PRO A 117 6.40 3.02 1.53
N SER A 118 6.11 2.55 0.31
CA SER A 118 5.56 3.38 -0.77
C SER A 118 4.19 3.99 -0.42
N ARG A 119 3.46 3.42 0.54
CA ARG A 119 2.16 3.95 0.97
C ARG A 119 2.27 5.39 1.49
N ILE A 120 3.42 5.80 2.04
CA ILE A 120 3.62 7.15 2.57
C ILE A 120 3.37 8.27 1.53
N LEU A 121 3.43 7.95 0.23
CA LEU A 121 3.09 8.90 -0.82
C LEU A 121 1.66 9.43 -0.69
N PHE A 122 0.73 8.59 -0.27
CA PHE A 122 -0.69 8.95 -0.17
C PHE A 122 -1.02 9.79 1.08
N ALA A 123 -0.03 10.08 1.94
CA ALA A 123 -0.15 11.12 2.97
C ALA A 123 -0.05 12.52 2.37
N ARG A 124 0.37 12.64 1.11
CA ARG A 124 0.37 13.91 0.37
C ARG A 124 -0.95 14.07 -0.35
N GLU A 125 -1.57 15.22 -0.13
CA GLU A 125 -2.89 15.54 -0.68
C GLU A 125 -2.97 15.38 -2.20
N ILE A 126 -1.92 15.77 -2.92
CA ILE A 126 -1.87 15.68 -4.39
C ILE A 126 -2.11 14.24 -4.87
N TYR A 127 -1.47 13.25 -4.25
CA TYR A 127 -1.60 11.84 -4.66
C TYR A 127 -2.91 11.21 -4.19
N MET A 128 -3.42 11.62 -3.03
CA MET A 128 -4.73 11.17 -2.57
C MET A 128 -5.86 11.73 -3.43
N ASN A 129 -5.82 13.02 -3.79
CA ASN A 129 -6.80 13.65 -4.68
C ASN A 129 -6.87 12.95 -6.03
N LEU A 130 -5.73 12.53 -6.59
CA LEU A 130 -5.72 11.76 -7.84
C LEU A 130 -6.55 10.46 -7.76
N LEU A 131 -6.56 9.77 -6.60
CA LEU A 131 -7.44 8.62 -6.40
C LEU A 131 -8.90 9.04 -6.20
N LEU A 132 -9.16 10.12 -5.45
CA LEU A 132 -10.52 10.62 -5.22
C LEU A 132 -11.18 11.09 -6.53
N ASP A 133 -10.44 11.74 -7.42
CA ASP A 133 -10.92 12.20 -8.73
C ASP A 133 -11.35 11.02 -9.62
N LEU A 134 -10.68 9.87 -9.50
CA LEU A 134 -11.05 8.65 -10.22
C LEU A 134 -12.35 8.01 -9.71
N LEU A 135 -12.88 8.44 -8.55
CA LEU A 135 -14.20 8.04 -8.05
C LEU A 135 -15.34 8.89 -8.63
N ASP A 136 -15.05 9.89 -9.47
CA ASP A 136 -16.09 10.72 -10.09
C ASP A 136 -17.13 9.82 -10.82
N PRO A 137 -18.44 10.08 -10.65
CA PRO A 137 -19.52 9.36 -11.35
C PRO A 137 -19.40 9.31 -12.88
N ILE A 138 -18.64 10.22 -13.50
CA ILE A 138 -18.36 10.21 -14.95
C ILE A 138 -17.49 9.03 -15.38
N ASN A 139 -16.66 8.50 -14.48
CA ASN A 139 -15.78 7.38 -14.77
C ASN A 139 -16.56 6.07 -14.83
N CYS A 140 -16.09 5.13 -15.64
CA CYS A 140 -16.76 3.84 -15.77
C CYS A 140 -16.67 3.01 -14.47
N PRO A 141 -17.65 2.11 -14.21
CA PRO A 141 -17.70 1.30 -12.98
C PRO A 141 -16.43 0.49 -12.68
N ALA A 142 -15.71 0.06 -13.71
CA ALA A 142 -14.47 -0.67 -13.58
C ALA A 142 -13.36 0.20 -12.95
N ILE A 143 -13.22 1.46 -13.38
CA ILE A 143 -12.25 2.40 -12.81
C ILE A 143 -12.60 2.67 -11.35
N GLN A 144 -13.86 2.99 -11.05
CA GLN A 144 -14.30 3.25 -9.68
C GLN A 144 -14.01 2.06 -8.75
N SER A 145 -14.30 0.83 -9.20
CA SER A 145 -14.03 -0.39 -8.43
C SER A 145 -12.53 -0.62 -8.20
N ALA A 146 -11.71 -0.42 -9.24
CA ALA A 146 -10.24 -0.54 -9.13
C ALA A 146 -9.65 0.53 -8.21
N THR A 147 -10.15 1.77 -8.30
CA THR A 147 -9.74 2.88 -7.43
C THR A 147 -10.07 2.62 -5.97
N LEU A 148 -11.26 2.09 -5.66
CA LEU A 148 -11.63 1.72 -4.28
C LEU A 148 -10.67 0.66 -3.71
N LEU A 149 -10.29 -0.34 -4.53
CA LEU A 149 -9.31 -1.34 -4.10
C LEU A 149 -7.92 -0.73 -3.91
N THR A 150 -7.49 0.18 -4.80
CA THR A 150 -6.24 0.93 -4.63
C THR A 150 -6.25 1.77 -3.36
N LEU A 151 -7.36 2.44 -3.04
CA LEU A 151 -7.54 3.16 -1.78
C LEU A 151 -7.38 2.22 -0.58
N VAL A 152 -8.02 1.04 -0.56
CA VAL A 152 -7.79 0.05 0.51
C VAL A 152 -6.30 -0.26 0.67
N THR A 153 -5.59 -0.56 -0.43
CA THR A 153 -4.15 -0.88 -0.36
C THR A 153 -3.27 0.30 0.09
N ALA A 154 -3.66 1.53 -0.24
CA ALA A 154 -2.96 2.74 0.18
C ALA A 154 -3.19 3.05 1.66
N LEU A 155 -4.40 2.82 2.17
CA LEU A 155 -4.77 3.11 3.57
C LEU A 155 -4.39 1.99 4.53
N LEU A 156 -4.17 0.76 4.03
CA LEU A 156 -3.91 -0.41 4.86
C LEU A 156 -2.68 -0.24 5.77
N ASP A 157 -2.93 -0.41 7.07
CA ASP A 157 -1.99 -0.21 8.17
C ASP A 157 -1.34 1.18 8.22
N HIS A 158 -1.82 2.17 7.45
CA HIS A 158 -1.18 3.49 7.32
C HIS A 158 -2.13 4.62 7.73
N PRO A 159 -2.33 4.85 9.05
CA PRO A 159 -3.35 5.78 9.56
C PRO A 159 -3.17 7.21 9.05
N ALA A 160 -1.93 7.66 8.82
CA ALA A 160 -1.64 8.97 8.23
C ALA A 160 -2.32 9.17 6.88
N ASN A 161 -2.36 8.16 6.01
CA ASN A 161 -3.07 8.25 4.74
C ASN A 161 -4.58 8.33 4.96
N THR A 162 -5.11 7.62 5.96
CA THR A 162 -6.53 7.69 6.32
C THR A 162 -6.89 9.08 6.81
N ARG A 163 -5.99 9.76 7.54
CA ARG A 163 -6.18 11.16 7.94
C ARG A 163 -6.25 12.07 6.70
N THR A 164 -5.32 11.96 5.76
CA THR A 164 -5.32 12.74 4.51
C THR A 164 -6.58 12.47 3.68
N PHE A 165 -7.02 11.21 3.56
CA PHE A 165 -8.26 10.84 2.89
C PHE A 165 -9.48 11.53 3.50
N GLU A 166 -9.57 11.58 4.84
CA GLU A 166 -10.69 12.24 5.51
C GLU A 166 -10.64 13.77 5.42
N GLU A 167 -9.44 14.35 5.49
CA GLU A 167 -9.23 15.80 5.34
C GLU A 167 -9.61 16.30 3.93
N LEU A 168 -9.47 15.43 2.92
CA LEU A 168 -9.88 15.69 1.54
C LEU A 168 -11.33 15.27 1.24
N ASP A 169 -12.20 15.21 2.25
CA ASP A 169 -13.61 14.86 2.11
C ASP A 169 -13.85 13.48 1.45
N GLY A 170 -12.89 12.56 1.56
CA GLY A 170 -12.98 11.23 0.94
C GLY A 170 -14.22 10.43 1.39
N LEU A 171 -14.63 10.58 2.66
CA LEU A 171 -15.86 9.98 3.17
C LEU A 171 -17.11 10.55 2.49
N LEU A 172 -17.14 11.86 2.23
CA LEU A 172 -18.25 12.48 1.49
C LEU A 172 -18.28 11.97 0.06
N THR A 173 -17.13 11.86 -0.61
CA THR A 173 -17.01 11.33 -1.98
C THR A 173 -17.54 9.89 -2.06
N VAL A 174 -17.06 9.00 -1.20
CA VAL A 174 -17.48 7.58 -1.14
C VAL A 174 -18.97 7.44 -0.83
N THR A 175 -19.48 8.15 0.19
CA THR A 175 -20.89 8.05 0.57
C THR A 175 -21.83 8.70 -0.44
N SER A 176 -21.40 9.77 -1.11
CA SER A 176 -22.16 10.39 -2.20
C SER A 176 -22.30 9.44 -3.39
N LEU A 177 -21.19 8.82 -3.81
CA LEU A 177 -21.21 7.81 -4.86
C LEU A 177 -22.07 6.60 -4.48
N PHE A 178 -22.04 6.17 -3.21
CA PHE A 178 -22.88 5.07 -2.73
C PHE A 178 -24.39 5.38 -2.80
N LYS A 179 -24.77 6.60 -2.41
CA LYS A 179 -26.17 7.06 -2.39
C LYS A 179 -26.75 7.30 -3.78
N GLN A 180 -25.91 7.57 -4.77
CA GLN A 180 -26.37 7.81 -6.13
C GLN A 180 -27.14 6.59 -6.67
N ARG A 181 -28.28 6.87 -7.30
CA ARG A 181 -29.16 5.83 -7.87
C ARG A 181 -28.56 5.19 -9.12
N SER A 182 -27.78 5.96 -9.87
CA SER A 182 -27.10 5.54 -11.10
C SER A 182 -25.87 4.66 -10.85
N THR A 183 -25.36 4.61 -9.63
CA THR A 183 -24.15 3.83 -9.31
C THR A 183 -24.39 2.34 -9.52
N ALA A 184 -23.50 1.72 -10.30
CA ALA A 184 -23.58 0.31 -10.64
C ALA A 184 -23.56 -0.58 -9.38
N ARG A 185 -24.27 -1.71 -9.43
CA ARG A 185 -24.40 -2.64 -8.29
C ARG A 185 -23.04 -3.15 -7.80
N GLU A 186 -22.13 -3.45 -8.72
CA GLU A 186 -20.77 -3.92 -8.39
C GLU A 186 -19.97 -2.87 -7.62
N VAL A 187 -20.08 -1.60 -8.02
CA VAL A 187 -19.42 -0.47 -7.33
C VAL A 187 -20.04 -0.28 -5.95
N LYS A 188 -21.36 -0.40 -5.80
CA LYS A 188 -22.02 -0.34 -4.49
C LYS A 188 -21.51 -1.41 -3.53
N LEU A 189 -21.28 -2.62 -4.02
CA LEU A 189 -20.69 -3.70 -3.22
C LEU A 189 -19.27 -3.34 -2.79
N LYS A 190 -18.43 -2.81 -3.71
CA LYS A 190 -17.08 -2.33 -3.37
C LYS A 190 -17.06 -1.16 -2.39
N LEU A 191 -18.02 -0.25 -2.48
CA LEU A 191 -18.17 0.86 -1.54
C LEU A 191 -18.51 0.33 -0.14
N VAL A 192 -19.39 -0.67 -0.03
CA VAL A 192 -19.70 -1.31 1.26
C VAL A 192 -18.48 -2.02 1.83
N GLU A 193 -17.74 -2.80 1.02
CA GLU A 193 -16.47 -3.41 1.45
C GLU A 193 -15.47 -2.36 1.97
N PHE A 194 -15.34 -1.23 1.26
CA PHE A 194 -14.50 -0.12 1.68
C PHE A 194 -14.97 0.51 3.00
N LEU A 195 -16.28 0.68 3.21
CA LEU A 195 -16.82 1.22 4.45
C LEU A 195 -16.58 0.28 5.64
N TYR A 196 -16.74 -1.04 5.46
CA TYR A 196 -16.36 -2.00 6.49
C TYR A 196 -14.86 -1.92 6.80
N PHE A 197 -14.00 -1.89 5.78
CA PHE A 197 -12.56 -1.68 5.95
C PHE A 197 -12.24 -0.39 6.72
N TYR A 198 -12.89 0.73 6.37
CA TYR A 198 -12.70 2.01 7.05
C TYR A 198 -13.08 1.93 8.52
N LEU A 199 -14.14 1.21 8.88
CA LEU A 199 -14.62 1.06 10.25
C LEU A 199 -13.78 0.07 11.10
N MET A 200 -13.03 -0.83 10.46
CA MET A 200 -12.14 -1.77 11.18
C MET A 200 -11.11 -1.04 12.06
N PRO A 201 -10.79 -1.51 13.28
CA PRO A 201 -9.82 -0.85 14.15
C PRO A 201 -8.47 -0.60 13.47
N GLU A 202 -7.87 0.56 13.70
CA GLU A 202 -6.53 0.87 13.19
C GLU A 202 -5.47 0.23 14.09
N THR A 203 -4.56 -0.56 13.52
CA THR A 203 -3.43 -1.12 14.27
C THR A 203 -2.39 -0.03 14.49
N ALA A 204 -2.09 0.33 15.73
CA ALA A 204 -1.02 1.27 16.02
C ALA A 204 0.31 0.71 15.49
N MET A 205 0.94 1.41 14.54
CA MET A 205 2.27 1.06 14.08
C MET A 205 3.25 1.21 15.25
N VAL A 206 3.56 0.12 15.94
CA VAL A 206 4.82 0.03 16.69
C VAL A 206 5.90 0.03 15.63
N SER A 207 6.56 1.18 15.46
CA SER A 207 7.75 1.27 14.62
C SER A 207 8.74 0.20 15.12
N THR A 208 8.83 -0.92 14.40
CA THR A 208 9.95 -1.85 14.56
C THR A 208 11.16 -1.16 13.96
N SER A 209 11.71 -0.19 14.69
CA SER A 209 13.10 0.16 14.53
C SER A 209 13.88 -1.14 14.73
N ALA A 210 14.68 -1.50 13.73
CA ALA A 210 15.51 -2.70 13.76
C ALA A 210 16.26 -2.76 15.10
N PRO A 211 16.37 -3.95 15.74
CA PRO A 211 17.26 -4.07 16.87
C PRO A 211 18.66 -3.74 16.35
N ASN A 212 19.24 -2.64 16.82
CA ASN A 212 20.64 -2.32 16.62
C ASN A 212 21.48 -3.46 17.20
N THR A 213 21.81 -4.44 16.36
CA THR A 213 22.82 -5.44 16.66
C THR A 213 24.19 -4.81 16.44
N ALA A 214 25.08 -5.03 17.41
CA ALA A 214 26.52 -4.69 17.47
C ALA A 214 26.83 -3.36 18.19
N LEU A 215 27.52 -3.28 19.33
CA LEU A 215 28.36 -4.26 20.05
C LEU A 215 28.30 -4.02 21.57
N GLN A 216 27.98 -5.07 22.33
CA GLN A 216 28.50 -5.22 23.69
C GLN A 216 30.00 -5.54 23.59
N ARG A 217 30.86 -4.67 24.11
CA ARG A 217 32.22 -5.04 24.51
C ARG A 217 32.37 -4.76 26.00
N SER A 218 32.57 -5.84 26.76
CA SER A 218 32.89 -5.85 28.19
C SER A 218 34.28 -5.22 28.49
N PRO A 219 34.54 -4.82 29.74
CA PRO A 219 35.55 -3.81 30.07
C PRO A 219 36.92 -4.42 30.42
N SER A 220 37.99 -3.69 30.10
CA SER A 220 39.31 -3.89 30.69
C SER A 220 39.99 -2.55 30.98
N LYS A 221 40.58 -2.49 32.17
CA LYS A 221 41.17 -1.33 32.85
C LYS A 221 42.49 -0.89 32.20
N LEU A 222 42.74 0.43 32.17
CA LEU A 222 43.93 1.15 32.69
C LEU A 222 44.17 2.47 31.91
N GLY A 223 44.49 3.54 32.64
CA GLY A 223 45.18 4.73 32.11
C GLY A 223 44.44 6.05 32.28
N GLY A 224 44.87 6.86 33.25
CA GLY A 224 44.23 8.11 33.69
C GLY A 224 44.61 9.38 32.92
N GLY A 225 43.92 10.47 33.24
CA GLY A 225 44.30 11.85 32.89
C GLY A 225 43.09 12.78 32.66
N PRO A 226 43.01 13.99 33.26
CA PRO A 226 41.74 14.70 33.50
C PRO A 226 41.47 15.89 32.54
N VAL A 227 40.21 16.38 32.50
CA VAL A 227 39.77 17.78 32.73
C VAL A 227 38.35 18.04 32.18
N SER A 228 37.57 18.76 33.01
CA SER A 228 36.22 19.33 32.95
C SER A 228 35.71 19.99 31.65
N ARG A 229 34.40 19.92 31.36
CA ARG A 229 33.38 20.96 31.71
C ARG A 229 32.00 20.66 31.08
N SER A 230 30.98 21.03 31.87
CA SER A 230 29.54 21.07 31.63
C SER A 230 29.09 21.68 30.29
N VAL A 231 28.04 21.11 29.69
CA VAL A 231 26.85 21.87 29.24
C VAL A 231 25.62 20.96 29.19
N ASN A 232 24.67 21.27 30.07
CA ASN A 232 23.28 20.85 30.01
C ASN A 232 22.66 21.37 28.69
N VAL A 233 22.21 20.48 27.81
CA VAL A 233 21.22 20.82 26.78
C VAL A 233 20.01 19.95 26.99
N SER A 234 19.03 20.56 27.64
CA SER A 234 17.65 20.11 27.73
C SER A 234 17.01 20.17 26.34
N GLY A 235 16.21 19.14 26.02
CA GLY A 235 15.12 19.27 25.05
C GLY A 235 15.38 18.68 23.67
N SER A 236 14.96 17.43 23.49
CA SER A 236 14.05 17.11 22.38
C SER A 236 13.28 15.85 22.73
N HIS A 237 12.09 16.04 23.30
CA HIS A 237 11.07 15.00 23.40
C HIS A 237 10.59 14.68 21.98
N SER A 238 11.24 13.71 21.32
CA SER A 238 10.75 13.12 20.06
C SER A 238 9.92 11.85 20.31
N ASN A 239 9.22 11.78 21.45
CA ASN A 239 8.45 10.61 21.84
C ASN A 239 6.95 10.96 21.81
N GLY A 240 6.22 10.48 20.79
CA GLY A 240 4.75 10.51 20.82
C GLY A 240 3.98 10.85 19.53
N ARG A 241 4.60 10.91 18.35
CA ARG A 241 3.85 11.23 17.12
C ARG A 241 3.07 10.04 16.53
N GLY A 242 3.47 8.80 16.81
CA GLY A 242 2.78 7.59 16.31
C GLY A 242 1.45 7.27 17.01
N SER A 243 1.22 7.80 18.21
CA SER A 243 0.00 7.54 18.99
C SER A 243 -1.16 8.49 18.67
N ARG A 244 -0.92 9.53 17.86
CA ARG A 244 -1.84 10.65 17.68
C ARG A 244 -2.59 10.61 16.34
N ASP A 245 -2.18 9.73 15.44
CA ASP A 245 -2.79 9.57 14.10
C ASP A 245 -3.82 8.44 14.03
N THR A 246 -3.85 7.54 15.03
CA THR A 246 -4.81 6.44 15.05
C THR A 246 -6.15 6.87 15.61
N ARG A 247 -7.26 6.55 14.93
CA ARG A 247 -8.63 6.79 15.41
C ARG A 247 -9.34 5.51 15.82
N THR A 248 -10.16 5.59 16.86
CA THR A 248 -10.99 4.46 17.31
C THR A 248 -12.14 4.20 16.33
N THR A 249 -12.75 3.01 16.41
CA THR A 249 -13.93 2.69 15.59
C THR A 249 -15.08 3.65 15.88
N GLU A 250 -15.28 4.09 17.12
CA GLU A 250 -16.32 5.05 17.52
C GLU A 250 -16.08 6.44 16.91
N GLU A 251 -14.82 6.91 16.89
CA GLU A 251 -14.47 8.17 16.23
C GLU A 251 -14.75 8.12 14.73
N LYS A 252 -14.38 6.99 14.08
CA LYS A 252 -14.65 6.76 12.65
C LYS A 252 -16.13 6.62 12.35
N GLN A 253 -16.89 5.95 13.21
CA GLN A 253 -18.34 5.87 13.14
C GLN A 253 -18.99 7.27 13.23
N SER A 254 -18.52 8.12 14.14
CA SER A 254 -19.00 9.51 14.26
C SER A 254 -18.74 10.32 12.99
N LEU A 255 -17.56 10.19 12.38
CA LEU A 255 -17.21 10.88 11.14
C LEU A 255 -18.06 10.39 9.97
N LEU A 256 -18.20 9.08 9.80
CA LEU A 256 -19.04 8.50 8.77
C LEU A 256 -20.53 8.85 8.98
N GLY A 257 -20.96 8.95 10.25
CA GLY A 257 -22.31 9.33 10.67
C GLY A 257 -22.73 10.73 10.20
N ARG A 258 -21.77 11.62 9.92
CA ARG A 258 -22.05 12.94 9.31
C ARG A 258 -22.58 12.80 7.89
N TYR A 259 -22.28 11.70 7.22
CA TYR A 259 -22.61 11.47 5.82
C TYR A 259 -23.56 10.30 5.59
N LEU A 260 -23.69 9.35 6.51
CA LEU A 260 -24.58 8.19 6.38
C LEU A 260 -25.40 8.03 7.67
N HIS A 261 -26.71 7.73 7.57
CA HIS A 261 -27.60 7.68 8.73
C HIS A 261 -27.66 6.28 9.38
N ASN A 262 -27.42 5.21 8.62
CA ASN A 262 -27.48 3.82 9.10
C ASN A 262 -26.09 3.25 9.40
N VAL A 263 -25.19 4.06 9.99
CA VAL A 263 -23.82 3.57 10.29
C VAL A 263 -23.83 2.57 11.44
N GLU A 264 -24.80 2.67 12.36
CA GLU A 264 -24.93 1.75 13.49
C GLU A 264 -25.07 0.30 13.01
N ASP A 265 -25.96 0.05 12.03
CA ASP A 265 -26.17 -1.27 11.45
C ASP A 265 -24.87 -1.85 10.85
N LEU A 266 -24.06 -1.02 10.16
CA LEU A 266 -22.76 -1.47 9.63
C LEU A 266 -21.77 -1.85 10.75
N VAL A 267 -21.79 -1.11 11.87
CA VAL A 267 -20.90 -1.38 13.00
C VAL A 267 -21.36 -2.62 13.77
N GLU A 268 -22.67 -2.82 13.92
CA GLU A 268 -23.26 -4.03 14.50
C GLU A 268 -22.91 -5.27 13.67
N ASP A 269 -23.15 -5.23 12.35
CA ASP A 269 -22.76 -6.29 11.41
C ASP A 269 -21.27 -6.64 11.52
N LEU A 270 -20.40 -5.64 11.62
CA LEU A 270 -18.95 -5.85 11.74
C LEU A 270 -18.57 -6.55 13.05
N LYS A 271 -19.23 -6.20 14.16
CA LYS A 271 -19.02 -6.84 15.47
C LYS A 271 -19.50 -8.29 15.47
N GLU A 272 -20.62 -8.58 14.83
CA GLU A 272 -21.15 -9.94 14.69
C GLU A 272 -20.30 -10.82 13.78
N THR A 273 -19.78 -10.25 12.70
CA THR A 273 -19.05 -11.01 11.67
C THR A 273 -17.58 -11.25 12.03
N ALA A 274 -17.00 -10.46 12.94
CA ALA A 274 -15.60 -10.53 13.40
C ALA A 274 -14.62 -11.15 12.36
N PRO A 275 -14.46 -10.54 11.16
CA PRO A 275 -13.84 -11.19 10.00
C PRO A 275 -12.36 -11.55 10.22
N PHE A 276 -11.70 -10.89 11.19
CA PHE A 276 -10.39 -11.27 11.69
C PHE A 276 -10.52 -11.35 13.20
N GLY A 277 -10.54 -12.58 13.73
CA GLY A 277 -10.79 -12.87 15.13
C GLY A 277 -9.95 -11.99 16.05
N ALA A 278 -10.61 -11.28 16.95
CA ALA A 278 -9.98 -10.54 18.03
C ALA A 278 -9.33 -11.53 19.01
N THR A 279 -8.11 -11.97 18.74
CA THR A 279 -7.20 -12.39 19.81
C THR A 279 -6.58 -11.13 20.40
N VAL A 280 -7.29 -10.56 21.35
CA VAL A 280 -6.72 -9.70 22.38
C VAL A 280 -5.68 -10.56 23.12
N TYR A 281 -4.40 -10.22 22.98
CA TYR A 281 -3.34 -10.64 23.90
C TYR A 281 -2.97 -9.47 24.80
#